data_AF-A0A150U854-F1
#
_entry.id   AF-A0A150U854-F1
#
_cell.length_a   1.000
_cell.length_b   1.000
_cell.length_c   1.000
_cell.angle_alpha   90.00
_cell.angle_beta   90.00
_cell.angle_gamma   90.00
#
_symmetry.space_group_name_H-M   'P 1'
#
loop_
_entity.id
_entity.type
_entity.pdbx_description
1 polymer ?
#
loop_
_entity_poly.entity_id
_entity_poly.type
_entity_poly.pdbx_seq_one_letter_code
_entity_poly.pdbx_strand_id
1 'polypeptide(L)' 'MNHRGVEFTVAKTAIPGIWQWQFRIGDEVKSGKTETRIDLLAIRRVQLRIDRELKRSAGRGPAELSGRPHP' A
#
# COMPACT_ATOMS: atom_id res chain seq x y z
N MET A 1 8.61 -8.95 -4.27
CA MET A 1 8.07 -8.37 -5.52
C MET A 1 8.15 -6.86 -5.40
N ASN A 2 8.24 -6.11 -6.52
CA ASN A 2 8.27 -4.65 -6.50
C ASN A 2 7.12 -4.08 -7.35
N HIS A 3 6.45 -3.04 -6.87
CA HIS A 3 5.43 -2.29 -7.61
C HIS A 3 5.62 -0.80 -7.36
N ARG A 4 5.93 -0.03 -8.40
CA ARG A 4 6.18 1.44 -8.30
C ARG A 4 7.24 1.82 -7.26
N GLY A 5 8.32 1.03 -7.16
CA GLY A 5 9.39 1.27 -6.18
C GLY A 5 9.07 0.77 -4.77
N VAL A 6 7.86 0.25 -4.52
CA VAL A 6 7.47 -0.32 -3.22
C VAL A 6 7.73 -1.81 -3.22
N GLU A 7 8.54 -2.26 -2.25
CA GLU A 7 8.73 -3.68 -1.99
C GLU A 7 7.52 -4.27 -1.29
N PHE A 8 7.04 -5.41 -1.80
CA PHE A 8 5.92 -6.11 -1.22
C PHE A 8 6.05 -7.65 -1.32
N THR A 9 5.36 -8.31 -0.41
CA THR A 9 5.23 -9.77 -0.31
C THR A 9 3.75 -10.14 -0.25
N VAL A 10 3.43 -11.29 -0.82
CA VAL A 10 2.11 -11.91 -0.75
C VAL A 10 2.33 -13.41 -0.55
N ALA A 11 1.78 -13.96 0.53
CA ALA A 11 1.97 -15.35 0.93
C ALA A 11 0.63 -16.04 1.15
N LYS A 12 0.52 -17.29 0.70
CA LYS A 12 -0.62 -18.16 1.04
C LYS A 12 -0.59 -18.45 2.53
N THR A 13 -1.75 -18.46 3.16
CA THR A 13 -1.88 -18.93 4.55
C THR A 13 -2.31 -20.40 4.60
N ALA A 14 -2.33 -20.99 5.80
CA ALA A 14 -2.89 -22.31 6.02
C ALA A 14 -4.39 -22.41 5.67
N ILE A 15 -5.10 -21.28 5.58
CA ILE A 15 -6.51 -21.24 5.24
C ILE A 15 -6.66 -20.98 3.73
N PRO A 16 -7.26 -21.92 2.97
CA PRO A 16 -7.47 -21.74 1.54
C PRO A 16 -8.28 -20.48 1.23
N GLY A 17 -7.77 -19.69 0.29
CA GLY A 17 -8.38 -18.43 -0.08
C GLY A 17 -8.02 -17.25 0.82
N ILE A 18 -7.25 -17.44 1.90
CA ILE A 18 -6.71 -16.33 2.69
C ILE A 18 -5.22 -16.15 2.37
N TRP A 19 -4.88 -14.90 2.03
CA TRP A 19 -3.52 -14.48 1.70
C TRP A 19 -3.06 -13.43 2.69
N GLN A 20 -1.85 -13.55 3.20
CA GLN A 20 -1.17 -12.50 3.94
C GLN A 20 -0.34 -11.65 2.98
N TRP A 21 -0.25 -10.36 3.27
CA TRP A 21 0.55 -9.44 2.50
C TRP A 21 1.25 -8.45 3.42
N GLN A 22 2.38 -7.94 2.94
CA GLN A 22 3.12 -6.87 3.58
C GLN A 22 3.80 -6.02 2.51
N PHE A 23 3.89 -4.72 2.74
CA PHE A 23 4.68 -3.80 1.91
C PHE A 23 5.30 -2.70 2.75
N ARG A 24 6.35 -2.07 2.24
CA ARG A 24 7.07 -0.97 2.92
C ARG A 24 7.04 0.30 2.08
N ILE A 25 6.64 1.42 2.67
CA ILE A 25 6.70 2.75 2.04
C ILE A 25 7.47 3.68 2.98
N GLY A 26 8.66 4.11 2.55
CA GLY A 26 9.60 4.79 3.45
C GLY A 26 9.94 3.88 4.63
N ASP A 27 9.76 4.39 5.85
CA ASP A 27 9.97 3.64 7.10
C ASP A 27 8.72 2.90 7.60
N GLU A 28 7.56 3.12 6.96
CA GLU A 28 6.30 2.50 7.38
C GLU A 28 6.12 1.13 6.72
N VAL A 29 6.01 0.09 7.55
CA VAL A 29 5.62 -1.26 7.11
C VAL A 29 4.13 -1.45 7.31
N LYS A 30 3.40 -1.74 6.23
CA LYS A 30 1.98 -2.08 6.28
C LYS A 30 1.78 -3.55 5.97
N SER A 31 0.93 -4.21 6.73
CA SER A 31 0.61 -5.62 6.56
C SER A 31 -0.87 -5.87 6.70
N GLY A 32 -1.35 -7.00 6.18
CA GLY A 32 -2.73 -7.43 6.37
C GLY A 32 -3.05 -8.73 5.65
N LYS A 33 -4.34 -8.99 5.49
CA LYS A 33 -4.86 -10.16 4.78
C LYS A 33 -5.76 -9.77 3.62
N THR A 34 -5.94 -10.67 2.66
CA THR A 34 -6.98 -10.56 1.63
C THR A 34 -7.57 -11.94 1.37
N GLU A 35 -8.89 -11.99 1.17
CA GLU A 35 -9.62 -13.22 0.95
C GLU A 35 -9.99 -13.34 -0.53
N THR A 36 -9.37 -14.28 -1.22
CA THR A 36 -9.70 -14.66 -2.59
C THR A 36 -9.10 -16.02 -2.93
N ARG A 37 -9.85 -16.85 -3.67
CA ARG A 37 -9.37 -18.11 -4.23
C ARG A 37 -8.61 -17.95 -5.55
N ILE A 38 -8.50 -16.72 -6.07
CA ILE A 38 -7.79 -16.42 -7.32
C ILE A 38 -6.41 -15.84 -6.98
N ASP A 39 -5.36 -16.61 -7.22
CA ASP A 39 -3.97 -16.25 -6.86
C ASP A 39 -3.55 -14.87 -7.41
N LEU A 40 -3.80 -14.62 -8.70
CA LEU A 40 -3.49 -13.33 -9.33
C LEU A 40 -4.27 -12.15 -8.71
N LEU A 41 -5.49 -12.40 -8.21
CA LEU A 41 -6.31 -11.37 -7.60
C LEU A 41 -5.76 -10.94 -6.23
N ALA A 42 -5.11 -11.85 -5.50
CA ALA A 42 -4.44 -11.51 -4.24
C ALA A 42 -3.33 -10.48 -4.49
N ILE A 43 -2.49 -10.71 -5.51
CA ILE A 43 -1.43 -9.79 -5.92
C ILE A 43 -2.02 -8.45 -6.39
N ARG A 44 -3.04 -8.50 -7.26
CA ARG A 44 -3.67 -7.28 -7.80
C ARG A 44 -4.26 -6.39 -6.71
N ARG A 45 -4.89 -6.97 -5.68
CA ARG A 45 -5.43 -6.22 -4.54
C ARG A 45 -4.33 -5.53 -3.73
N VAL A 46 -3.16 -6.15 -3.59
CA VAL A 46 -2.01 -5.54 -2.90
C VAL A 46 -1.44 -4.39 -3.71
N GLN A 47 -1.28 -4.55 -5.02
CA GLN A 47 -0.88 -3.45 -5.92
C GLN A 47 -1.83 -2.24 -5.82
N LEU A 48 -3.15 -2.49 -5.84
CA LEU A 48 -4.16 -1.43 -5.68
C LEU A 48 -4.09 -0.73 -4.31
N ARG A 49 -3.74 -1.45 -3.23
CA ARG A 49 -3.51 -0.84 -1.91
C ARG A 49 -2.28 0.05 -1.91
N ILE A 50 -1.19 -0.41 -2.52
CA ILE A 50 0.04 0.38 -2.70
C ILE A 50 -0.26 1.66 -3.49
N ASP A 51 -0.97 1.56 -4.61
CA ASP A 51 -1.35 2.71 -5.43
C ASP A 51 -2.14 3.75 -4.63
N ARG A 52 -3.09 3.30 -3.80
CA ARG A 52 -3.87 4.19 -2.93
C ARG A 52 -3.02 4.87 -1.87
N GLU A 53 -2.07 4.15 -1.29
CA GLU A 53 -1.19 4.71 -0.26
C GLU A 53 -0.22 5.73 -0.86
N LEU A 54 0.40 5.41 -2.00
CA LEU A 54 1.25 6.34 -2.73
C LEU A 54 0.49 7.62 -3.09
N LYS A 55 -0.77 7.50 -3.55
CA LYS A 55 -1.62 8.67 -3.84
C LYS A 55 -1.92 9.50 -2.58
N ARG A 56 -2.17 8.84 -1.43
CA ARG A 56 -2.39 9.53 -0.14
C ARG A 56 -1.14 10.25 0.34
N SER A 57 0.02 9.64 0.23
CA SER A 57 1.30 10.25 0.62
C SER A 57 1.66 11.42 -0.29
N ALA A 58 1.43 11.30 -1.60
CA ALA A 58 1.64 12.39 -2.55
C ALA A 58 0.67 13.57 -2.34
N GLY A 59 -0.57 13.30 -1.92
CA GLY A 59 -1.54 14.33 -1.56
C GLY A 59 -1.28 15.02 -0.21
N ARG A 60 -0.32 14.53 0.58
CA ARG A 60 0.08 15.09 1.88
C ARG A 60 1.32 16.01 1.77
N GLY A 61 1.53 16.63 0.60
CA GLY A 61 2.49 17.71 0.38
C GLY A 61 1.99 19.07 0.91
N PRO A 62 2.87 20.06 1.13
CA PRO A 62 2.71 21.12 2.13
C PRO A 62 1.71 22.21 1.70
N ALA A 63 0.41 21.94 1.84
CA ALA A 63 -0.61 22.99 1.76
C ALA A 63 -0.68 23.85 3.05
N GLU A 64 0.08 23.51 4.10
CA GLU A 64 0.04 24.17 5.41
C GLU A 64 1.18 25.16 5.68
N LEU A 65 2.09 25.39 4.72
CA LEU A 65 3.20 26.34 4.87
C LEU A 65 3.03 27.66 4.10
N SER A 66 1.86 27.95 3.55
CA SER A 66 1.53 29.30 3.08
C SER A 66 0.87 30.12 4.18
N GLY A 67 1.54 30.22 5.32
CA GLY A 67 1.36 31.34 6.24
C GLY A 67 1.86 32.61 5.54
N ARG A 68 0.97 33.29 4.82
CA ARG A 68 1.17 34.69 4.43
C ARG A 68 0.53 35.56 5.52
N PRO A 69 1.30 36.30 6.33
CA PRO A 69 0.76 37.51 6.93
C PRO A 69 0.69 38.56 5.81
N HIS A 70 -0.50 39.07 5.53
CA HIS A 70 -0.66 40.26 4.70
C HIS A 70 -0.62 41.48 5.63
N PRO A 71 0.18 42.52 5.30
CA PRO A 71 0.17 43.80 6.02
C PRO A 71 -1.16 44.55 5.82
#